data_AF-A0A973JQ99-F1
#
_entry.id   AF-A0A973JQ99-F1
#
_cell.length_a   1.000
_cell.length_b   1.000
_cell.length_c   1.000
_cell.angle_alpha   90.00
_cell.angle_beta   90.00
_cell.angle_gamma   90.00
#
_symmetry.space_group_name_H-M   'P 1'
#
loop_
_entity.id
_entity.type
_entity.pdbx_description
1 polymer ?
#
loop_
_entity_poly.entity_id
_entity_poly.type
_entity_poly.pdbx_seq_one_letter_code
_entity_poly.pdbx_strand_id
1 'polypeptide(L)'
;MPDVSIEYAHIYTNQRISEEHKLSLETLQDITDSPNYINKSKSLVVMVDDYSFPDSEFDYENFLSWLELNNFVPDLIVRESQLIPACDNVLSVVSDEKLRKQLEDYIGSNKYPCSLFIATWYLLRLGEIQSSVFPANLVSKELLNILPKSFKPFEKKGLDIIANTPYAASLPNIHYVFLPKRRAITSK
;
A
#
# COMPACT_ATOMS: atom_id res chain seq x y z
N MET A 1 -19.35 -1.94 3.45
CA MET A 1 -17.98 -2.43 3.55
C MET A 1 -17.67 -3.15 2.25
N PRO A 2 -16.72 -2.65 1.45
CA PRO A 2 -16.22 -3.33 0.26
C PRO A 2 -15.81 -4.79 0.52
N ASP A 3 -15.94 -5.64 -0.49
CA ASP A 3 -15.44 -7.01 -0.43
C ASP A 3 -13.90 -7.01 -0.47
N VAL A 4 -13.33 -6.16 -1.34
CA VAL A 4 -11.87 -6.01 -1.52
C VAL A 4 -11.46 -4.54 -1.55
N SER A 5 -10.32 -4.23 -0.94
CA SER A 5 -9.60 -2.97 -1.12
C SER A 5 -8.40 -3.22 -2.02
N ILE A 6 -8.28 -2.47 -3.12
CA ILE A 6 -7.23 -2.65 -4.11
C ILE A 6 -6.30 -1.44 -4.11
N GLU A 7 -5.04 -1.66 -3.76
CA GLU A 7 -3.96 -0.70 -4.04
C GLU A 7 -3.40 -0.99 -5.42
N TYR A 8 -3.49 -0.01 -6.30
CA TYR A 8 -3.21 -0.22 -7.74
C TYR A 8 -2.24 0.78 -8.33
N ALA A 9 -1.79 1.76 -7.55
CA ALA A 9 -0.71 2.65 -7.95
C ALA A 9 0.06 3.07 -6.69
N HIS A 10 1.30 2.63 -6.60
CA HIS A 10 2.27 3.11 -5.63
C HIS A 10 3.26 4.01 -6.35
N ILE A 11 3.45 5.25 -5.89
CA ILE A 11 4.31 6.24 -6.53
C ILE A 11 5.13 6.99 -5.47
N TYR A 12 6.42 7.16 -5.72
CA TYR A 12 7.25 8.06 -4.92
C TYR A 12 7.04 9.50 -5.38
N THR A 13 7.08 10.47 -4.46
CA THR A 13 6.89 11.89 -4.81
C THR A 13 7.95 12.47 -5.77
N ASN A 14 9.11 11.84 -5.92
CA ASN A 14 10.11 12.22 -6.93
C ASN A 14 9.94 11.53 -8.30
N GLN A 15 8.91 10.70 -8.47
CA GLN A 15 8.62 10.00 -9.71
C GLN A 15 7.60 10.75 -10.57
N ARG A 16 7.70 10.50 -11.87
CA ARG A 16 6.67 10.89 -12.83
C ARG A 16 5.83 9.68 -13.21
N ILE A 17 4.62 9.92 -13.68
CA ILE A 17 3.81 8.90 -14.35
C ILE A 17 4.68 8.20 -15.38
N SER A 18 4.73 6.89 -15.25
CA SER A 18 5.61 6.03 -16.02
C SER A 18 4.80 4.88 -16.57
N GLU A 19 5.41 4.12 -17.44
CA GLU A 19 4.79 2.92 -17.99
C GLU A 19 4.54 1.81 -16.96
N GLU A 20 5.23 1.84 -15.81
CA GLU A 20 4.91 0.95 -14.69
C GLU A 20 3.50 1.25 -14.15
N HIS A 21 3.14 2.52 -14.08
CA HIS A 21 1.81 2.95 -13.68
C HIS A 21 0.77 2.52 -14.72
N LYS A 22 1.05 2.68 -16.01
CA LYS A 22 0.18 2.19 -17.10
C LYS A 22 -0.07 0.69 -16.99
N LEU A 23 1.00 -0.11 -16.82
CA LEU A 23 0.90 -1.55 -16.64
C LEU A 23 0.08 -1.91 -15.40
N SER A 24 0.19 -1.11 -14.33
CA SER A 24 -0.61 -1.29 -13.12
C SER A 24 -2.10 -1.07 -13.39
N LEU A 25 -2.47 -0.06 -14.18
CA LEU A 25 -3.86 0.18 -14.60
C LEU A 25 -4.40 -0.90 -15.53
N GLU A 26 -3.60 -1.36 -16.49
CA GLU A 26 -3.95 -2.51 -17.36
C GLU A 26 -4.21 -3.76 -16.51
N THR A 27 -3.32 -4.03 -15.55
CA THR A 27 -3.45 -5.16 -14.62
C THR A 27 -4.69 -5.01 -13.75
N LEU A 28 -4.99 -3.79 -13.28
CA LEU A 28 -6.21 -3.51 -12.54
C LEU A 28 -7.45 -3.82 -13.37
N GLN A 29 -7.50 -3.36 -14.63
CA GLN A 29 -8.62 -3.62 -15.54
C GLN A 29 -8.87 -5.14 -15.69
N ASP A 30 -7.81 -5.89 -16.01
CA ASP A 30 -7.87 -7.34 -16.20
C ASP A 30 -8.41 -8.05 -14.93
N ILE A 31 -7.98 -7.59 -13.76
CA ILE A 31 -8.45 -8.12 -12.48
C ILE A 31 -9.92 -7.77 -12.29
N THR A 32 -10.32 -6.51 -12.47
CA THR A 32 -11.69 -6.06 -12.22
C THR A 32 -12.71 -6.70 -13.15
N ASP A 33 -12.30 -7.05 -14.37
CA ASP A 33 -13.15 -7.73 -15.36
C ASP A 33 -13.18 -9.25 -15.19
N SER A 34 -12.28 -9.80 -14.36
CA SER A 34 -12.23 -11.25 -14.14
C SER A 34 -13.48 -11.76 -13.38
N PRO A 35 -13.91 -13.01 -13.63
CA PRO A 35 -15.09 -13.59 -12.95
C PRO A 35 -15.02 -13.56 -11.42
N ASN A 36 -13.80 -13.57 -10.85
CA ASN A 36 -13.58 -13.57 -9.41
C ASN A 36 -13.83 -12.20 -8.76
N TYR A 37 -13.81 -11.11 -9.53
CA TYR A 37 -13.89 -9.74 -9.03
C TYR A 37 -15.01 -8.91 -9.66
N ILE A 38 -15.55 -9.29 -10.82
CA ILE A 38 -16.56 -8.49 -11.54
C ILE A 38 -17.78 -8.17 -10.67
N ASN A 39 -18.22 -9.10 -9.82
CA ASN A 39 -19.36 -8.92 -8.92
C ASN A 39 -18.98 -8.52 -7.49
N LYS A 40 -17.69 -8.32 -7.18
CA LYS A 40 -17.23 -7.85 -5.87
C LYS A 40 -17.34 -6.33 -5.80
N SER A 41 -17.82 -5.81 -4.67
CA SER A 41 -17.68 -4.41 -4.32
C SER A 41 -16.20 -4.11 -3.99
N LYS A 42 -15.69 -2.95 -4.44
CA LYS A 42 -14.27 -2.63 -4.40
C LYS A 42 -14.08 -1.24 -3.79
N SER A 43 -13.00 -1.04 -3.04
CA SER A 43 -12.42 0.28 -2.81
C SER A 43 -11.09 0.36 -3.55
N LEU A 44 -10.90 1.40 -4.34
CA LEU A 44 -9.65 1.71 -5.03
C LEU A 44 -8.86 2.70 -4.19
N VAL A 45 -7.65 2.32 -3.79
CA VAL A 45 -6.81 3.15 -2.93
C VAL A 45 -5.43 3.33 -3.55
N VAL A 46 -4.80 4.46 -3.23
CA VAL A 46 -3.49 4.83 -3.75
C VAL A 46 -2.65 5.33 -2.59
N MET A 47 -1.43 4.82 -2.48
CA MET A 47 -0.45 5.31 -1.52
C MET A 47 0.64 6.08 -2.26
N VAL A 48 0.85 7.33 -1.85
CA VAL A 48 1.93 8.18 -2.33
C VAL A 48 3.03 8.20 -1.28
N ASP A 49 4.21 7.71 -1.61
CA ASP A 49 5.36 7.73 -0.71
C ASP A 49 6.05 9.11 -0.79
N ASP A 50 5.72 9.95 0.19
CA ASP A 50 6.33 11.25 0.48
C ASP A 50 7.33 11.19 1.64
N TYR A 51 7.60 10.00 2.17
CA TYR A 51 8.40 9.81 3.38
C TYR A 51 9.83 9.37 3.06
N SER A 52 9.97 8.45 2.10
CA SER A 52 11.25 7.98 1.57
C SER A 52 11.96 9.07 0.76
N PHE A 53 11.22 9.81 -0.05
CA PHE A 53 11.74 10.84 -0.95
C PHE A 53 10.93 12.13 -0.85
N PRO A 54 10.98 12.87 0.28
CA PRO A 54 10.13 14.04 0.47
C PRO A 54 10.39 15.07 -0.63
N ASP A 55 9.45 15.20 -1.57
CA ASP A 55 9.49 16.18 -2.64
C ASP A 55 8.22 17.03 -2.60
N SER A 56 8.40 18.33 -2.36
CA SER A 56 7.30 19.30 -2.32
C SER A 56 6.72 19.61 -3.70
N GLU A 57 7.39 19.19 -4.79
CA GLU A 57 6.99 19.48 -6.16
C GLU A 57 6.15 18.36 -6.80
N PHE A 58 5.80 17.30 -6.06
CA PHE A 58 4.93 16.25 -6.61
C PHE A 58 3.56 16.82 -7.01
N ASP A 59 3.25 16.71 -8.29
CA ASP A 59 2.03 17.22 -8.89
C ASP A 59 0.86 16.24 -8.71
N TYR A 60 0.22 16.32 -7.54
CA TYR A 60 -0.96 15.51 -7.20
C TYR A 60 -2.11 15.71 -8.18
N GLU A 61 -2.31 16.93 -8.69
CA GLU A 61 -3.41 17.26 -9.60
C GLU A 61 -3.25 16.55 -10.94
N ASN A 62 -2.05 16.58 -11.51
CA ASN A 62 -1.73 15.87 -12.75
C ASN A 62 -1.83 14.35 -12.56
N PHE A 63 -1.34 13.82 -11.44
CA PHE A 63 -1.44 12.40 -11.15
C PHE A 63 -2.90 11.93 -11.03
N LEU A 64 -3.73 12.68 -10.30
CA LEU A 64 -5.18 12.43 -10.20
C LEU A 64 -5.89 12.54 -11.54
N SER A 65 -5.61 13.60 -12.29
CA SER A 65 -6.17 13.80 -13.62
C SER A 65 -5.82 12.64 -14.55
N TRP A 66 -4.60 12.14 -14.48
CA TRP A 66 -4.19 10.97 -15.26
C TRP A 66 -4.95 9.71 -14.86
N LEU A 67 -5.16 9.46 -13.56
CA LEU A 67 -5.97 8.34 -13.08
C LEU A 67 -7.43 8.45 -13.55
N GLU A 68 -8.02 9.64 -13.46
CA GLU A 68 -9.39 9.93 -13.93
C GLU A 68 -9.55 9.72 -15.43
N LEU A 69 -8.60 10.21 -16.24
CA LEU A 69 -8.61 10.02 -17.69
C LEU A 69 -8.56 8.55 -18.11
N ASN A 70 -8.03 7.67 -17.25
CA ASN A 70 -7.99 6.23 -17.46
C ASN A 70 -9.15 5.49 -16.77
N ASN A 71 -10.15 6.20 -16.23
CA ASN A 71 -11.32 5.66 -15.52
C ASN A 71 -11.01 4.91 -14.23
N PHE A 72 -9.88 5.21 -13.58
CA PHE A 72 -9.48 4.60 -12.30
C PHE A 72 -9.38 5.64 -11.20
N VAL A 73 -10.50 6.26 -10.84
CA VAL A 73 -10.57 7.25 -9.77
C VAL A 73 -10.38 6.55 -8.41
N PRO A 74 -9.40 6.95 -7.59
CA PRO A 74 -9.24 6.37 -6.26
C PRO A 74 -10.35 6.87 -5.32
N ASP A 75 -10.87 5.98 -4.48
CA ASP A 75 -11.74 6.34 -3.34
C ASP A 75 -10.94 7.05 -2.24
N LEU A 76 -9.63 6.80 -2.18
CA LEU A 76 -8.72 7.39 -1.20
C LEU A 76 -7.30 7.48 -1.75
N ILE A 77 -6.68 8.65 -1.56
CA ILE A 77 -5.23 8.84 -1.64
C ILE A 77 -4.71 9.10 -0.23
N VAL A 78 -3.69 8.34 0.16
CA VAL A 78 -2.96 8.56 1.42
C VAL A 78 -1.50 8.83 1.12
N ARG A 79 -0.93 9.82 1.79
CA ARG A 79 0.52 10.02 1.84
C ARG A 79 1.12 9.13 2.92
N GLU A 80 2.24 8.47 2.64
CA GLU A 80 2.89 7.57 3.60
C GLU A 80 3.18 8.28 4.94
N SER A 81 3.60 9.55 4.91
CA SER A 81 3.83 10.37 6.12
C SER A 81 2.59 10.53 7.01
N GLN A 82 1.37 10.46 6.45
CA GLN A 82 0.13 10.55 7.23
C GLN A 82 -0.09 9.31 8.10
N LEU A 83 0.56 8.19 7.79
CA LEU A 83 0.43 6.95 8.55
C LEU A 83 1.25 6.93 9.84
N ILE A 84 2.17 7.89 10.06
CA ILE A 84 3.07 7.91 11.23
C ILE A 84 2.33 7.70 12.56
N PRO A 85 1.21 8.42 12.87
CA PRO A 85 0.49 8.18 14.12
C PRO A 85 -0.10 6.78 14.24
N ALA A 86 -0.46 6.15 13.12
CA ALA A 86 -0.97 4.78 13.11
C ALA A 86 0.15 3.74 13.20
N CYS A 87 1.37 4.06 12.77
CA CYS A 87 2.54 3.20 12.95
C CYS A 87 2.85 2.96 14.43
N ASP A 88 2.68 3.98 15.28
CA ASP A 88 2.86 3.84 16.73
C ASP A 88 1.84 2.88 17.35
N ASN A 89 0.59 2.91 16.85
CA ASN A 89 -0.44 1.97 17.27
C ASN A 89 -0.06 0.53 16.91
N VAL A 90 0.45 0.29 15.69
CA VAL A 90 0.94 -1.05 15.29
C VAL A 90 2.09 -1.49 16.17
N LEU A 91 3.07 -0.61 16.41
CA LEU A 91 4.24 -0.92 17.23
C LEU A 91 3.84 -1.35 18.65
N SER A 92 2.84 -0.68 19.24
CA SER A 92 2.33 -0.98 20.59
C SER A 92 1.72 -2.37 20.72
N VAL A 93 1.25 -2.96 19.62
CA VAL A 93 0.60 -4.28 19.58
C VAL A 93 1.49 -5.38 19.00
N VAL A 94 2.77 -5.10 18.70
CA VAL A 94 3.74 -6.15 18.35
C VAL A 94 4.03 -6.98 19.61
N SER A 95 3.64 -8.25 19.55
CA SER A 95 3.76 -9.26 20.62
C SER A 95 5.18 -9.80 20.78
N ASP A 96 5.99 -9.84 19.72
CA ASP A 96 7.40 -10.22 19.81
C ASP A 96 8.22 -9.03 20.32
N GLU A 97 8.57 -9.08 21.60
CA GLU A 97 9.39 -8.10 22.32
C GLU A 97 10.73 -7.80 21.62
N LYS A 98 11.37 -8.81 21.03
CA LYS A 98 12.65 -8.62 20.35
C LYS A 98 12.44 -7.84 19.06
N LEU A 99 11.43 -8.21 18.27
CA LEU A 99 11.08 -7.50 17.05
C LEU A 99 10.66 -6.05 17.35
N ARG A 100 9.80 -5.85 18.34
CA ARG A 100 9.35 -4.52 18.77
C ARG A 100 10.55 -3.66 19.15
N LYS A 101 11.44 -4.16 20.00
CA LYS A 101 12.67 -3.43 20.38
C LYS A 101 13.56 -3.11 19.18
N GLN A 102 13.71 -4.02 18.22
CA GLN A 102 14.47 -3.75 17.00
C GLN A 102 13.88 -2.62 16.17
N LEU A 103 12.54 -2.55 16.08
CA LEU A 103 11.84 -1.45 15.40
C LEU A 103 12.01 -0.13 16.16
N GLU A 104 11.84 -0.15 17.49
CA GLU A 104 12.03 1.02 18.36
C GLU A 104 13.47 1.56 18.28
N ASP A 105 14.47 0.70 18.41
CA ASP A 105 15.89 1.06 18.30
C ASP A 105 16.21 1.64 16.92
N TYR A 106 15.63 1.08 15.86
CA TYR A 106 15.79 1.59 14.50
C TYR A 106 15.17 2.99 14.35
N ILE A 107 13.93 3.18 14.82
CA ILE A 107 13.22 4.47 14.78
C ILE A 107 13.95 5.53 15.61
N GLY A 108 14.47 5.17 16.79
CA GLY A 108 15.21 6.11 17.64
C GLY A 108 16.48 6.68 17.00
N SER A 109 17.04 5.99 15.99
CA SER A 109 18.25 6.40 15.27
C SER A 109 18.00 6.78 13.81
N ASN A 110 16.82 6.52 13.26
CA ASN A 110 16.50 6.67 11.84
C ASN A 110 15.05 7.16 11.64
N LYS A 111 14.52 6.91 10.46
CA LYS A 111 13.11 7.08 10.08
C LYS A 111 12.32 5.80 10.38
N TYR A 112 10.99 5.88 10.38
CA TYR A 112 10.12 4.70 10.39
C TYR A 112 10.47 3.79 9.20
N PRO A 113 10.65 2.47 9.41
CA PRO A 113 10.98 1.58 8.32
C PRO A 113 9.76 1.39 7.41
N CYS A 114 9.96 1.36 6.09
CA CYS A 114 8.91 1.09 5.09
C CYS A 114 8.06 -0.16 5.41
N SER A 115 8.67 -1.21 5.98
CA SER A 115 7.92 -2.39 6.43
C SER A 115 6.86 -2.10 7.50
N LEU A 116 7.09 -1.12 8.38
CA LEU A 116 6.10 -0.72 9.39
C LEU A 116 4.96 0.09 8.75
N PHE A 117 5.24 0.91 7.73
CA PHE A 117 4.19 1.54 6.93
C PHE A 117 3.32 0.52 6.19
N ILE A 118 3.94 -0.46 5.54
CA ILE A 118 3.23 -1.58 4.89
C ILE A 118 2.31 -2.29 5.89
N ALA A 119 2.84 -2.67 7.07
CA ALA A 119 2.05 -3.33 8.11
C ALA A 119 0.86 -2.46 8.56
N THR A 120 1.10 -1.18 8.80
CA THR A 120 0.09 -0.20 9.22
C THR A 120 -0.99 -0.03 8.16
N TRP A 121 -0.58 0.12 6.89
CA TRP A 121 -1.48 0.29 5.77
C TRP A 121 -2.44 -0.89 5.60
N TYR A 122 -1.93 -2.12 5.72
CA TYR A 122 -2.77 -3.31 5.63
C TYR A 122 -3.71 -3.47 6.81
N LEU A 123 -3.23 -3.24 8.03
CA LEU A 123 -4.08 -3.34 9.22
C LEU A 123 -5.20 -2.27 9.22
N LEU A 124 -4.94 -1.07 8.70
CA LEU A 124 -5.97 -0.04 8.51
C LEU A 124 -7.03 -0.47 7.50
N ARG A 125 -6.62 -0.97 6.34
CA ARG A 125 -7.54 -1.40 5.27
C ARG A 125 -8.39 -2.61 5.67
N LEU A 126 -7.82 -3.51 6.49
CA LEU A 126 -8.54 -4.65 7.07
C LEU A 126 -9.42 -4.25 8.28
N GLY A 127 -9.28 -3.03 8.79
CA GLY A 127 -10.04 -2.54 9.95
C GLY A 127 -9.59 -3.12 11.28
N GLU A 128 -8.41 -3.75 11.33
CA GLU A 128 -7.81 -4.32 12.54
C GLU A 128 -7.33 -3.22 13.50
N ILE A 129 -6.94 -2.09 12.94
CA ILE A 129 -6.67 -0.84 13.66
C ILE A 129 -7.47 0.30 13.05
N GLN A 130 -7.81 1.30 13.86
CA GLN A 130 -8.57 2.47 13.42
C GLN A 130 -7.67 3.71 13.42
N SER A 131 -7.86 4.58 12.42
CA SER A 131 -7.24 5.90 12.33
C SER A 131 -8.13 6.82 11.51
N SER A 132 -8.10 8.12 11.80
CA SER A 132 -8.78 9.13 10.97
C SER A 132 -8.23 9.23 9.55
N VAL A 133 -7.05 8.66 9.29
CA VAL A 133 -6.41 8.62 7.97
C VAL A 133 -7.13 7.66 7.02
N PHE A 134 -7.79 6.63 7.55
CA PHE A 134 -8.49 5.62 6.75
C PHE A 134 -9.98 5.58 7.08
N PRO A 135 -10.87 6.01 6.16
CA PRO A 135 -12.31 6.03 6.41
C PRO A 135 -12.89 4.63 6.66
N ALA A 136 -13.70 4.49 7.71
CA ALA A 136 -14.30 3.20 8.09
C ALA A 136 -15.18 2.56 7.00
N ASN A 137 -15.76 3.36 6.10
CA ASN A 137 -16.55 2.87 4.97
C ASN A 137 -15.72 2.21 3.86
N LEU A 138 -14.39 2.40 3.85
CA LEU A 138 -13.48 1.83 2.85
C LEU A 138 -12.76 0.55 3.33
N VAL A 139 -12.93 0.17 4.60
CA VAL A 139 -12.42 -1.07 5.17
C VAL A 139 -12.94 -2.27 4.36
N SER A 140 -12.14 -3.30 4.17
CA SER A 140 -12.50 -4.47 3.37
C SER A 140 -12.12 -5.78 4.05
N LYS A 141 -12.71 -6.89 3.58
CA LYS A 141 -12.38 -8.24 4.07
C LYS A 141 -11.07 -8.74 3.48
N GLU A 142 -10.81 -8.39 2.22
CA GLU A 142 -9.62 -8.80 1.46
C GLU A 142 -8.86 -7.57 0.98
N LEU A 143 -7.54 -7.70 0.87
CA LEU A 143 -6.66 -6.73 0.24
C LEU A 143 -6.08 -7.33 -1.03
N LEU A 144 -5.97 -6.50 -2.06
CA LEU A 144 -5.20 -6.81 -3.25
C LEU A 144 -4.22 -5.67 -3.52
N ASN A 145 -2.94 -6.00 -3.67
CA ASN A 145 -1.88 -5.02 -3.91
C ASN A 145 -1.22 -5.31 -5.25
N ILE A 146 -1.35 -4.38 -6.19
CA ILE A 146 -0.68 -4.42 -7.49
C ILE A 146 0.60 -3.60 -7.36
N LEU A 147 1.74 -4.30 -7.28
CA LEU A 147 3.02 -3.69 -6.94
C LEU A 147 4.14 -4.20 -7.84
N PRO A 148 5.20 -3.42 -8.08
CA PRO A 148 6.38 -3.91 -8.78
C PRO A 148 7.04 -5.06 -8.01
N LYS A 149 7.60 -6.05 -8.72
CA LYS A 149 8.27 -7.20 -8.08
C LYS A 149 9.45 -6.82 -7.18
N SER A 150 10.02 -5.62 -7.34
CA SER A 150 11.04 -5.06 -6.44
C SER A 150 10.53 -4.84 -5.02
N PHE A 151 9.22 -4.71 -4.80
CA PHE A 151 8.64 -4.47 -3.47
C PHE A 151 8.57 -5.74 -2.60
N LYS A 152 8.63 -6.94 -3.21
CA LYS A 152 8.52 -8.24 -2.49
C LYS A 152 9.32 -8.33 -1.18
N PRO A 153 10.60 -7.88 -1.10
CA PRO A 153 11.36 -7.98 0.15
C PRO A 153 10.82 -7.07 1.26
N PHE A 154 10.26 -5.91 0.93
CA PHE A 154 9.67 -4.98 1.89
C PHE A 154 8.31 -5.49 2.34
N GLU A 155 7.49 -5.98 1.40
CA GLU A 155 6.20 -6.61 1.68
C GLU A 155 6.36 -7.77 2.67
N LYS A 156 7.33 -8.66 2.42
CA LYS A 156 7.60 -9.78 3.31
C LYS A 156 7.86 -9.32 4.75
N LYS A 157 8.69 -8.28 4.94
CA LYS A 157 8.98 -7.73 6.27
C LYS A 157 7.76 -7.10 6.92
N GLY A 158 6.89 -6.45 6.15
CA GLY A 158 5.62 -5.92 6.64
C GLY A 158 4.69 -7.03 7.13
N LEU A 159 4.58 -8.12 6.36
CA LEU A 159 3.83 -9.31 6.78
C LEU A 159 4.44 -9.98 8.01
N ASP A 160 5.77 -10.03 8.13
CA ASP A 160 6.47 -10.55 9.32
C ASP A 160 6.12 -9.70 10.56
N ILE A 161 5.92 -8.38 10.43
CA ILE A 161 5.44 -7.52 11.52
C ILE A 161 4.00 -7.91 11.89
N ILE A 162 3.08 -7.98 10.92
CA ILE A 162 1.67 -8.35 11.17
C ILE A 162 1.57 -9.73 11.83
N ALA A 163 2.38 -10.71 11.41
CA ALA A 163 2.44 -12.04 11.98
C ALA A 163 2.77 -12.05 13.49
N ASN A 164 3.44 -11.00 13.96
CA ASN A 164 3.80 -10.80 15.36
C ASN A 164 2.87 -9.81 16.06
N THR A 165 1.63 -9.64 15.60
CA THR A 165 0.58 -8.88 16.29
C THR A 165 -0.61 -9.80 16.62
N PRO A 166 -1.59 -9.37 17.44
CA PRO A 166 -2.87 -10.07 17.62
C PRO A 166 -3.65 -10.31 16.32
N TYR A 167 -3.30 -9.61 15.24
CA TYR A 167 -4.00 -9.63 13.94
C TYR A 167 -3.39 -10.61 12.93
N ALA A 168 -2.52 -11.52 13.35
CA ALA A 168 -1.89 -12.50 12.48
C ALA A 168 -2.89 -13.35 11.68
N ALA A 169 -4.11 -13.55 12.21
CA ALA A 169 -5.18 -14.28 11.55
C ALA A 169 -5.68 -13.64 10.25
N SER A 170 -5.37 -12.35 10.01
CA SER A 170 -5.81 -11.60 8.83
C SER A 170 -4.82 -11.65 7.67
N LEU A 171 -3.62 -12.22 7.88
CA LEU A 171 -2.62 -12.44 6.82
C LEU A 171 -3.14 -13.17 5.57
N PRO A 172 -3.99 -14.22 5.69
CA PRO A 172 -4.52 -14.92 4.51
C PRO A 172 -5.36 -14.03 3.59
N ASN A 173 -5.82 -12.88 4.07
CA ASN A 173 -6.65 -11.93 3.33
C ASN A 173 -5.82 -10.90 2.55
N ILE A 174 -4.49 -10.99 2.59
CA ILE A 174 -3.58 -10.05 1.91
C ILE A 174 -3.02 -10.70 0.65
N HIS A 175 -3.43 -10.20 -0.51
CA HIS A 175 -3.08 -10.75 -1.81
C HIS A 175 -2.24 -9.77 -2.63
N TYR A 176 -1.48 -10.31 -3.59
CA TYR A 176 -0.58 -9.53 -4.42
C TYR A 176 -0.66 -9.93 -5.89
N VAL A 177 -0.53 -8.93 -6.76
CA VAL A 177 -0.15 -9.11 -8.15
C VAL A 177 1.14 -8.35 -8.38
N PHE A 178 2.24 -9.09 -8.54
CA PHE A 178 3.55 -8.48 -8.72
C PHE A 178 3.88 -8.26 -10.19
N LEU A 179 4.03 -7.00 -10.58
CA LEU A 179 4.39 -6.61 -11.94
C LEU A 179 5.84 -7.03 -12.26
N PRO A 180 6.12 -7.58 -13.45
CA PRO A 180 7.46 -7.99 -13.82
C PRO A 180 8.43 -6.80 -13.82
N LYS A 181 9.69 -7.03 -13.40
CA LYS A 181 10.76 -6.04 -13.57
C LYS A 181 10.87 -5.70 -15.06
N ARG A 182 10.78 -4.41 -15.41
CA ARG A 182 11.14 -3.98 -16.77
C ARG A 182 12.57 -4.40 -17.08
N ARG A 183 12.76 -5.03 -18.24
CA ARG A 183 14.06 -5.01 -18.92
C ARG A 183 14.29 -3.55 -19.30
N ALA A 184 15.46 -3.00 -18.99
CA ALA A 184 15.85 -1.71 -19.53
C ALA A 184 15.66 -1.79 -21.06
N ILE A 185 14.84 -0.90 -21.62
CA ILE A 185 14.79 -0.72 -23.06
C ILE A 185 16.16 -0.14 -23.39
N THR A 186 17.12 -0.98 -23.78
CA THR A 186 18.33 -0.50 -24.44
C THR A 186 17.87 -0.01 -25.79
N SER A 187 17.61 1.30 -25.87
CA SER A 187 17.53 2.02 -27.13
C SER A 187 18.81 1.70 -27.92
N LYS A 188 18.63 0.98 -29.03
CA LYS A 188 19.65 0.85 -30.08
C LYS A 188 19.59 2.06 -30.99
#